data_AF-A0A9E7FQG1-F1
#
_entry.id   AF-A0A9E7FQG1-F1
#
_cell.length_a   1.000
_cell.length_b   1.000
_cell.length_c   1.000
_cell.angle_alpha   90.00
_cell.angle_beta   90.00
_cell.angle_gamma   90.00
#
_symmetry.space_group_name_H-M   'P 1'
#
loop_
_entity.id
_entity.type
_entity.pdbx_description
1 polymer ?
#
loop_
_entity_poly.entity_id
_entity_poly.type
_entity_poly.pdbx_seq_one_letter_code
_entity_poly.pdbx_strand_id
1 'polypeptide(L)'
;MGGKGGPTYVVTDPSDRDPVSPALGTLRYGVIQEGPLWITFAGDMTIHLNEELLVNSFKTIDGRGAVVHIAGGACITLQYVSNVIIHNVHVHHCVPAGEANVRSSPTHYGWRTRSDGDGISIYSGRKIWVDHCALSSCTDGLIDAIMGSTGITISNSHFSHHDEVMLLGHTDDYLPDSAMQVTIAFNRFGEQLVQRMPRCRRGYFHVVNNDFTSWEMYAIGGSANPTINSQGNRFIAPANPNAKEVTKRVETEESEWSGWNWRTEGDVMVNGAFFVPSGEGLDAMYAKAESLDPKSSALIDQLTLNAGVFGGPRDNGVGTANSGVNYGGSAATADGGGGASGWGVGYGPLGMVFGSGAPPPSSCDSSIVMIITTLLSSSVLLPPSSL
;
A
#
# COMPACT_ATOMS: atom_id res chain seq x y z
N MET A 1 15.88 12.73 0.30
CA MET A 1 15.59 11.31 0.52
C MET A 1 15.85 10.55 -0.78
N GLY A 2 16.10 9.25 -0.69
CA GLY A 2 16.40 8.41 -1.86
C GLY A 2 17.73 8.79 -2.50
N GLY A 3 17.79 8.63 -3.81
CA GLY A 3 18.92 9.02 -4.66
C GLY A 3 19.00 10.49 -5.04
N LYS A 4 18.15 11.37 -4.46
CA LYS A 4 18.11 12.80 -4.82
C LYS A 4 19.51 13.44 -4.68
N GLY A 5 19.93 14.15 -5.73
CA GLY A 5 21.24 14.81 -5.80
C GLY A 5 22.39 13.90 -6.24
N GLY A 6 22.14 12.61 -6.40
CA GLY A 6 23.06 11.66 -7.02
C GLY A 6 22.89 11.58 -8.54
N PRO A 7 23.79 10.86 -9.22
CA PRO A 7 23.64 10.57 -10.65
C PRO A 7 22.43 9.68 -10.92
N THR A 8 22.00 9.67 -12.18
CA THR A 8 20.99 8.74 -12.68
C THR A 8 21.68 7.47 -13.19
N TYR A 9 21.11 6.32 -12.86
CA TYR A 9 21.50 5.02 -13.40
C TYR A 9 20.30 4.41 -14.12
N VAL A 10 20.53 3.88 -15.32
CA VAL A 10 19.48 3.28 -16.14
C VAL A 10 19.71 1.77 -16.18
N VAL A 11 18.75 1.00 -15.70
CA VAL A 11 18.72 -0.45 -15.86
C VAL A 11 18.41 -0.76 -17.31
N THR A 12 19.28 -1.53 -17.94
CA THR A 12 19.18 -1.96 -19.34
C THR A 12 19.14 -3.49 -19.48
N ASP A 13 19.45 -4.21 -18.40
CA ASP A 13 19.52 -5.68 -18.37
C ASP A 13 18.65 -6.19 -17.20
N PRO A 14 17.57 -6.95 -17.48
CA PRO A 14 16.69 -7.48 -16.43
C PRO A 14 17.25 -8.73 -15.73
N SER A 15 18.41 -9.24 -16.13
CA SER A 15 18.98 -10.47 -15.58
C SER A 15 19.63 -10.29 -14.21
N ASP A 16 19.66 -11.37 -13.43
CA ASP A 16 20.26 -11.41 -12.08
C ASP A 16 21.15 -12.67 -11.88
N ARG A 17 22.05 -12.93 -12.84
CA ARG A 17 22.77 -14.20 -12.94
C ARG A 17 23.75 -14.48 -11.80
N ASP A 18 24.38 -13.44 -11.27
CA ASP A 18 25.38 -13.54 -10.22
C ASP A 18 25.08 -12.56 -9.08
N PRO A 19 24.59 -13.05 -7.93
CA PRO A 19 24.26 -12.22 -6.78
C PRO A 19 25.50 -11.62 -6.07
N VAL A 20 26.70 -12.14 -6.36
CA VAL A 20 27.99 -11.66 -5.84
C VAL A 20 28.70 -10.74 -6.83
N SER A 21 28.55 -10.90 -8.14
CA SER A 21 29.23 -10.08 -9.14
C SER A 21 28.23 -9.58 -10.20
N PRO A 22 27.29 -8.69 -9.83
CA PRO A 22 26.26 -8.24 -10.76
C PRO A 22 26.87 -7.45 -11.92
N ALA A 23 26.39 -7.70 -13.13
CA ALA A 23 26.85 -7.00 -14.33
C ALA A 23 26.36 -5.55 -14.36
N LEU A 24 27.20 -4.64 -14.88
CA LEU A 24 26.78 -3.27 -15.19
C LEU A 24 25.55 -3.29 -16.12
N GLY A 25 24.56 -2.44 -15.82
CA GLY A 25 23.28 -2.40 -16.52
C GLY A 25 22.16 -3.16 -15.82
N THR A 26 22.46 -4.03 -14.84
CA THR A 26 21.46 -4.73 -14.03
C THR A 26 20.93 -3.89 -12.87
N LEU A 27 19.73 -4.22 -12.36
CA LEU A 27 19.19 -3.59 -11.16
C LEU A 27 20.09 -3.84 -9.94
N ARG A 28 20.55 -5.08 -9.73
CA ARG A 28 21.45 -5.44 -8.62
C ARG A 28 22.72 -4.61 -8.61
N TYR A 29 23.34 -4.38 -9.77
CA TYR A 29 24.51 -3.52 -9.84
C TYR A 29 24.19 -2.10 -9.36
N GLY A 30 23.06 -1.51 -9.77
CA GLY A 30 22.69 -0.15 -9.40
C GLY A 30 22.41 0.01 -7.90
N VAL A 31 21.61 -0.88 -7.31
CA VAL A 31 21.12 -0.70 -5.92
C VAL A 31 22.21 -0.84 -4.86
N ILE A 32 23.31 -1.56 -5.16
CA ILE A 32 24.41 -1.75 -4.20
C ILE A 32 25.40 -0.58 -4.18
N GLN A 33 25.40 0.30 -5.20
CA GLN A 33 26.42 1.34 -5.34
C GLN A 33 26.52 2.25 -4.12
N GLU A 34 27.69 2.85 -3.92
CA GLU A 34 27.88 3.83 -2.85
C GLU A 34 27.22 5.17 -3.17
N GLY A 35 26.81 5.89 -2.13
CA GLY A 35 26.23 7.23 -2.23
C GLY A 35 24.85 7.30 -2.89
N PRO A 36 24.31 8.51 -3.10
CA PRO A 36 22.98 8.68 -3.69
C PRO A 36 22.92 8.20 -5.14
N LEU A 37 21.90 7.44 -5.52
CA LEU A 37 21.67 7.03 -6.92
C LEU A 37 20.18 6.97 -7.26
N TRP A 38 19.80 7.63 -8.36
CA TRP A 38 18.44 7.57 -8.89
C TRP A 38 18.37 6.55 -10.02
N ILE A 39 17.73 5.42 -9.75
CA ILE A 39 17.67 4.26 -10.65
C ILE A 39 16.37 4.30 -11.43
N THR A 40 16.47 4.25 -12.76
CA THR A 40 15.36 4.20 -13.72
C THR A 40 15.52 3.01 -14.66
N PHE A 41 14.55 2.77 -15.54
CA PHE A 41 14.54 1.61 -16.43
C PHE A 41 14.45 2.07 -17.89
N ALA A 42 15.20 1.43 -18.78
CA ALA A 42 15.24 1.78 -20.20
C ALA A 42 13.95 1.42 -20.96
N GLY A 43 13.10 0.58 -20.37
CA GLY A 43 11.83 0.11 -20.91
C GLY A 43 11.22 -0.95 -20.00
N ASP A 44 10.14 -1.57 -20.46
CA ASP A 44 9.41 -2.60 -19.71
C ASP A 44 10.32 -3.81 -19.40
N MET A 45 10.24 -4.30 -18.17
CA MET A 45 11.11 -5.39 -17.69
C MET A 45 10.41 -6.27 -16.67
N THR A 46 10.62 -7.57 -16.79
CA THR A 46 10.37 -8.53 -15.71
C THR A 46 11.70 -9.02 -15.18
N ILE A 47 11.99 -8.67 -13.92
CA ILE A 47 13.22 -8.95 -13.21
C ILE A 47 12.94 -10.11 -12.25
N HIS A 48 13.51 -11.25 -12.56
CA HIS A 48 13.54 -12.42 -11.69
C HIS A 48 14.84 -12.41 -10.91
N LEU A 49 14.77 -12.17 -9.60
CA LEU A 49 15.95 -12.16 -8.73
C LEU A 49 16.21 -13.58 -8.22
N ASN A 50 17.44 -14.05 -8.40
CA ASN A 50 17.83 -15.39 -7.91
C ASN A 50 18.04 -15.41 -6.40
N GLU A 51 18.38 -14.26 -5.82
CA GLU A 51 18.61 -14.06 -4.39
C GLU A 51 18.03 -12.71 -3.94
N GLU A 52 17.86 -12.50 -2.63
CA GLU A 52 17.37 -11.21 -2.12
C GLU A 52 18.13 -10.02 -2.71
N LEU A 53 17.41 -9.00 -3.15
CA LEU A 53 18.00 -7.76 -3.66
C LEU A 53 18.29 -6.83 -2.47
N LEU A 54 19.52 -6.92 -1.94
CA LEU A 54 20.00 -6.00 -0.91
C LEU A 54 20.22 -4.61 -1.52
N VAL A 55 19.44 -3.64 -1.05
CA VAL A 55 19.51 -2.24 -1.50
C VAL A 55 20.32 -1.43 -0.51
N ASN A 56 21.36 -0.73 -0.97
CA ASN A 56 22.18 0.14 -0.14
C ASN A 56 21.44 1.46 0.18
N SER A 57 21.94 2.25 1.13
CA SER A 57 21.34 3.54 1.50
C SER A 57 21.35 4.54 0.33
N PHE A 58 20.47 5.56 0.41
CA PHE A 58 20.38 6.66 -0.55
C PHE A 58 20.03 6.21 -1.98
N LYS A 59 19.04 5.33 -2.11
CA LYS A 59 18.59 4.83 -3.42
C LYS A 59 17.17 5.25 -3.70
N THR A 60 16.91 5.62 -4.96
CA THR A 60 15.56 5.65 -5.50
C THR A 60 15.48 4.58 -6.58
N ILE A 61 14.55 3.64 -6.45
CA ILE A 61 14.12 2.76 -7.55
C ILE A 61 12.85 3.39 -8.11
N ASP A 62 12.90 3.89 -9.34
CA ASP A 62 11.84 4.65 -9.99
C ASP A 62 11.43 3.95 -11.29
N GLY A 63 10.32 3.21 -11.23
CA GLY A 63 9.76 2.50 -12.38
C GLY A 63 8.95 3.38 -13.32
N ARG A 64 8.90 4.71 -13.16
CA ARG A 64 8.13 5.56 -14.07
C ARG A 64 8.65 5.48 -15.50
N GLY A 65 7.71 5.49 -16.45
CA GLY A 65 8.03 5.41 -17.88
C GLY A 65 8.23 3.99 -18.41
N ALA A 66 8.13 2.97 -17.55
CA ALA A 66 8.21 1.56 -17.90
C ALA A 66 7.24 0.73 -17.04
N VAL A 67 6.84 -0.44 -17.52
CA VAL A 67 6.17 -1.47 -16.73
C VAL A 67 7.24 -2.41 -16.15
N VAL A 68 7.53 -2.25 -14.86
CA VAL A 68 8.60 -2.97 -14.17
C VAL A 68 8.02 -3.95 -13.16
N HIS A 69 8.25 -5.24 -13.41
CA HIS A 69 7.92 -6.32 -12.50
C HIS A 69 9.18 -6.85 -11.82
N ILE A 70 9.18 -6.90 -10.49
CA ILE A 70 10.13 -7.65 -9.68
C ILE A 70 9.35 -8.87 -9.17
N ALA A 71 9.55 -10.02 -9.81
CA ALA A 71 8.60 -11.12 -9.65
C ALA A 71 9.15 -12.51 -9.91
N GLY A 72 8.49 -13.50 -9.29
CA GLY A 72 8.69 -14.93 -9.51
C GLY A 72 9.96 -15.52 -8.89
N GLY A 73 10.75 -14.72 -8.19
CA GLY A 73 11.99 -15.11 -7.51
C GLY A 73 12.06 -14.49 -6.12
N ALA A 74 13.26 -14.25 -5.60
CA ALA A 74 13.42 -13.40 -4.42
C ALA A 74 12.98 -11.96 -4.71
N CYS A 75 12.86 -11.13 -3.66
CA CYS A 75 12.46 -9.73 -3.81
C CYS A 75 13.34 -8.78 -2.99
N ILE A 76 12.80 -7.68 -2.49
CA ILE A 76 13.58 -6.53 -2.04
C ILE A 76 13.85 -6.61 -0.55
N THR A 77 15.12 -6.43 -0.14
CA THR A 77 15.51 -6.41 1.27
C THR A 77 16.29 -5.13 1.59
N LEU A 78 15.74 -4.33 2.51
CA LEU A 78 16.30 -3.08 3.04
C LEU A 78 16.86 -3.32 4.44
N GLN A 79 18.08 -3.84 4.53
CA GLN A 79 18.70 -4.24 5.79
C GLN A 79 19.76 -3.24 6.28
N TYR A 80 19.56 -2.67 7.47
CA TYR A 80 20.45 -1.67 8.11
C TYR A 80 20.71 -0.41 7.27
N VAL A 81 19.76 -0.03 6.41
CA VAL A 81 19.90 1.10 5.48
C VAL A 81 18.99 2.28 5.81
N SER A 82 19.27 3.40 5.16
CA SER A 82 18.46 4.60 5.29
C SER A 82 18.25 5.36 4.00
N ASN A 83 17.19 6.17 3.95
CA ASN A 83 16.89 7.07 2.83
C ASN A 83 16.69 6.30 1.52
N VAL A 84 15.73 5.38 1.48
CA VAL A 84 15.40 4.60 0.28
C VAL A 84 13.99 4.96 -0.18
N ILE A 85 13.81 5.11 -1.49
CA ILE A 85 12.51 5.26 -2.15
C ILE A 85 12.32 4.08 -3.10
N ILE A 86 11.21 3.37 -2.97
CA ILE A 86 10.74 2.36 -3.93
C ILE A 86 9.46 2.91 -4.54
N HIS A 87 9.50 3.20 -5.83
CA HIS A 87 8.44 3.93 -6.50
C HIS A 87 8.07 3.32 -7.85
N ASN A 88 6.77 3.18 -8.10
CA ASN A 88 6.22 2.80 -9.39
C ASN A 88 6.67 1.43 -9.92
N VAL A 89 6.70 0.40 -9.07
CA VAL A 89 7.06 -0.98 -9.48
C VAL A 89 5.99 -1.99 -9.06
N HIS A 90 5.85 -3.06 -9.82
CA HIS A 90 5.10 -4.25 -9.41
C HIS A 90 6.03 -5.20 -8.64
N VAL A 91 5.58 -5.68 -7.48
CA VAL A 91 6.30 -6.68 -6.66
C VAL A 91 5.36 -7.82 -6.34
N HIS A 92 5.59 -9.01 -6.89
CA HIS A 92 4.63 -10.11 -6.75
C HIS A 92 5.22 -11.49 -7.04
N HIS A 93 4.57 -12.54 -6.54
CA HIS A 93 5.09 -13.92 -6.63
C HIS A 93 6.51 -14.05 -6.07
N CYS A 94 6.80 -13.32 -5.00
CA CYS A 94 8.07 -13.44 -4.29
C CYS A 94 8.11 -14.80 -3.59
N VAL A 95 9.24 -15.50 -3.72
CA VAL A 95 9.48 -16.83 -3.16
C VAL A 95 10.75 -16.85 -2.32
N PRO A 96 10.83 -17.74 -1.31
CA PRO A 96 12.05 -18.00 -0.55
C PRO A 96 13.26 -18.25 -1.45
N ALA A 97 14.36 -17.55 -1.18
CA ALA A 97 15.67 -17.78 -1.77
C ALA A 97 16.76 -17.66 -0.68
N GLY A 98 17.98 -18.05 -0.95
CA GLY A 98 19.07 -17.98 0.02
C GLY A 98 19.98 -19.20 -0.06
N GLU A 99 20.72 -19.42 1.03
CA GLU A 99 21.84 -20.36 1.07
C GLU A 99 22.90 -20.00 0.01
N ALA A 100 23.15 -18.69 -0.10
CA ALA A 100 24.05 -18.10 -1.08
C ALA A 100 24.78 -16.88 -0.52
N ASN A 101 25.92 -16.55 -1.12
CA ASN A 101 26.55 -15.26 -0.89
C ASN A 101 25.83 -14.18 -1.71
N VAL A 102 25.50 -13.06 -1.08
CA VAL A 102 24.80 -11.94 -1.72
C VAL A 102 25.54 -10.63 -1.46
N ARG A 103 25.78 -9.87 -2.52
CA ARG A 103 26.43 -8.56 -2.45
C ARG A 103 25.48 -7.49 -1.94
N SER A 104 25.93 -6.69 -0.97
CA SER A 104 25.18 -5.55 -0.42
C SER A 104 25.83 -4.19 -0.71
N SER A 105 27.13 -4.17 -1.04
CA SER A 105 27.86 -2.98 -1.47
C SER A 105 29.00 -3.35 -2.44
N PRO A 106 29.69 -2.39 -3.08
CA PRO A 106 30.81 -2.70 -3.97
C PRO A 106 31.95 -3.44 -3.26
N THR A 107 32.05 -3.30 -1.93
CA THR A 107 33.12 -3.88 -1.12
C THR A 107 32.66 -5.00 -0.20
N HIS A 108 31.36 -5.27 -0.08
CA HIS A 108 30.81 -6.24 0.86
C HIS A 108 29.79 -7.20 0.22
N TYR A 109 29.99 -8.49 0.48
CA TYR A 109 28.99 -9.54 0.32
C TYR A 109 29.06 -10.47 1.53
N GLY A 110 27.98 -11.20 1.81
CA GLY A 110 27.94 -12.16 2.91
C GLY A 110 26.95 -13.29 2.66
N TRP A 111 27.05 -14.35 3.45
CA TRP A 111 26.13 -15.49 3.40
C TRP A 111 24.73 -15.08 3.86
N ARG A 112 23.73 -15.40 3.06
CA ARG A 112 22.30 -15.25 3.38
C ARG A 112 21.70 -16.62 3.59
N THR A 113 21.04 -16.82 4.72
CA THR A 113 20.16 -17.96 4.91
C THR A 113 18.89 -17.79 4.09
N ARG A 114 18.10 -18.86 3.99
CA ARG A 114 16.81 -18.81 3.33
C ARG A 114 15.91 -17.69 3.88
N SER A 115 15.39 -16.86 2.98
CA SER A 115 14.38 -15.82 3.25
C SER A 115 12.96 -16.38 3.25
N ASP A 116 12.02 -15.64 3.82
CA ASP A 116 10.62 -16.07 3.96
C ASP A 116 9.82 -15.89 2.64
N GLY A 117 10.30 -15.03 1.74
CA GLY A 117 9.64 -14.74 0.47
C GLY A 117 8.72 -13.52 0.51
N ASP A 118 9.05 -12.53 1.34
CA ASP A 118 8.38 -11.24 1.38
C ASP A 118 8.53 -10.44 0.09
N GLY A 119 7.58 -9.54 -0.17
CA GLY A 119 7.70 -8.52 -1.22
C GLY A 119 8.80 -7.50 -0.94
N ILE A 120 8.65 -6.75 0.15
CA ILE A 120 9.60 -5.74 0.60
C ILE A 120 9.87 -5.96 2.10
N SER A 121 11.05 -6.48 2.43
CA SER A 121 11.50 -6.66 3.80
C SER A 121 12.34 -5.46 4.26
N ILE A 122 12.00 -4.85 5.39
CA ILE A 122 12.64 -3.68 5.98
C ILE A 122 13.16 -4.06 7.36
N TYR A 123 14.46 -4.26 7.46
CA TYR A 123 15.12 -4.73 8.67
C TYR A 123 16.03 -3.64 9.22
N SER A 124 15.67 -3.06 10.37
CA SER A 124 16.38 -1.91 10.96
C SER A 124 16.58 -0.76 9.95
N GLY A 125 15.58 -0.55 9.10
CA GLY A 125 15.56 0.47 8.07
C GLY A 125 15.01 1.80 8.59
N ARG A 126 15.53 2.92 8.08
CA ARG A 126 15.02 4.25 8.48
C ARG A 126 14.84 5.20 7.32
N LYS A 127 13.80 6.06 7.36
CA LYS A 127 13.51 7.01 6.27
C LYS A 127 13.27 6.29 4.95
N ILE A 128 12.25 5.44 4.93
CA ILE A 128 11.88 4.61 3.78
C ILE A 128 10.55 5.11 3.23
N TRP A 129 10.43 5.19 1.91
CA TRP A 129 9.19 5.56 1.25
C TRP A 129 8.85 4.54 0.15
N VAL A 130 7.75 3.82 0.34
CA VAL A 130 7.16 2.93 -0.66
C VAL A 130 5.96 3.65 -1.25
N ASP A 131 6.00 3.96 -2.55
CA ASP A 131 5.01 4.83 -3.17
C ASP A 131 4.58 4.33 -4.55
N HIS A 132 3.29 4.40 -4.88
CA HIS A 132 2.79 4.00 -6.20
C HIS A 132 3.22 2.58 -6.61
N CYS A 133 3.32 1.66 -5.67
CA CYS A 133 3.67 0.27 -5.97
C CYS A 133 2.42 -0.61 -6.07
N ALA A 134 2.50 -1.70 -6.80
CA ALA A 134 1.47 -2.74 -6.84
C ALA A 134 2.05 -4.03 -6.25
N LEU A 135 1.48 -4.51 -5.14
CA LEU A 135 1.99 -5.68 -4.42
C LEU A 135 0.92 -6.77 -4.29
N SER A 136 1.30 -8.03 -4.57
CA SER A 136 0.36 -9.16 -4.51
C SER A 136 1.08 -10.51 -4.46
N SER A 137 0.39 -11.54 -3.96
CA SER A 137 0.74 -12.96 -4.18
C SER A 137 2.18 -13.35 -3.85
N CYS A 138 2.79 -12.75 -2.83
CA CYS A 138 4.06 -13.22 -2.26
C CYS A 138 3.85 -14.50 -1.43
N THR A 139 4.94 -15.17 -1.07
CA THR A 139 4.88 -16.41 -0.28
C THR A 139 4.55 -16.14 1.19
N ASP A 140 5.19 -15.13 1.78
CA ASP A 140 4.96 -14.73 3.18
C ASP A 140 4.27 -13.37 3.24
N GLY A 141 4.92 -12.26 3.59
CA GLY A 141 4.32 -10.92 3.64
C GLY A 141 4.45 -10.08 2.36
N LEU A 142 3.63 -9.04 2.16
CA LEU A 142 3.90 -8.04 1.10
C LEU A 142 4.92 -6.99 1.56
N ILE A 143 4.73 -6.45 2.77
CA ILE A 143 5.66 -5.48 3.38
C ILE A 143 5.86 -5.81 4.86
N ASP A 144 7.10 -6.12 5.21
CA ASP A 144 7.49 -6.42 6.59
C ASP A 144 8.50 -5.41 7.09
N ALA A 145 8.20 -4.72 8.20
CA ALA A 145 9.09 -3.75 8.82
C ALA A 145 9.35 -4.10 10.28
N ILE A 146 10.60 -4.45 10.59
CA ILE A 146 10.96 -5.06 11.87
C ILE A 146 12.29 -4.51 12.40
N MET A 147 12.66 -4.90 13.63
CA MET A 147 13.99 -4.68 14.20
C MET A 147 14.38 -3.20 14.35
N GLY A 148 13.46 -2.41 14.91
CA GLY A 148 13.65 -0.99 15.18
C GLY A 148 13.54 -0.10 13.94
N SER A 149 12.90 -0.60 12.88
CA SER A 149 12.64 0.20 11.68
C SER A 149 11.71 1.38 12.00
N THR A 150 11.96 2.55 11.41
CA THR A 150 11.20 3.78 11.74
C THR A 150 11.28 4.88 10.68
N GLY A 151 10.32 5.81 10.69
CA GLY A 151 10.21 6.86 9.68
C GLY A 151 9.91 6.27 8.31
N ILE A 152 8.84 5.48 8.24
CA ILE A 152 8.39 4.81 7.02
C ILE A 152 7.09 5.45 6.54
N THR A 153 6.98 5.70 5.24
CA THR A 153 5.73 6.08 4.58
C THR A 153 5.41 5.04 3.51
N ILE A 154 4.19 4.52 3.53
CA ILE A 154 3.64 3.63 2.51
C ILE A 154 2.44 4.34 1.92
N SER A 155 2.55 4.78 0.67
CA SER A 155 1.53 5.62 0.05
C SER A 155 1.16 5.28 -1.38
N ASN A 156 -0.04 5.68 -1.77
CA ASN A 156 -0.57 5.57 -3.14
C ASN A 156 -0.37 4.18 -3.76
N SER A 157 -0.29 3.12 -2.96
CA SER A 157 0.03 1.77 -3.43
C SER A 157 -1.24 0.91 -3.48
N HIS A 158 -1.21 -0.11 -4.33
CA HIS A 158 -2.29 -1.07 -4.50
C HIS A 158 -1.86 -2.44 -3.97
N PHE A 159 -2.66 -3.00 -3.07
CA PHE A 159 -2.46 -4.32 -2.49
C PHE A 159 -3.62 -5.22 -2.87
N SER A 160 -3.36 -6.46 -3.29
CA SER A 160 -4.41 -7.44 -3.63
C SER A 160 -3.91 -8.88 -3.51
N HIS A 161 -4.83 -9.85 -3.53
CA HIS A 161 -4.54 -11.28 -3.67
C HIS A 161 -3.47 -11.82 -2.71
N HIS A 162 -3.69 -11.63 -1.41
CA HIS A 162 -2.70 -11.98 -0.40
C HIS A 162 -3.28 -12.11 1.01
N ASP A 163 -2.73 -13.02 1.82
CA ASP A 163 -3.17 -13.23 3.20
C ASP A 163 -2.56 -12.19 4.15
N GLU A 164 -1.23 -12.20 4.26
CA GLU A 164 -0.48 -11.46 5.28
C GLU A 164 0.09 -10.15 4.73
N VAL A 165 -0.76 -9.11 4.58
CA VAL A 165 -0.40 -7.91 3.80
C VAL A 165 0.80 -7.14 4.37
N MET A 166 0.75 -6.69 5.62
CA MET A 166 1.75 -5.80 6.17
C MET A 166 1.99 -6.05 7.66
N LEU A 167 3.20 -6.50 8.01
CA LEU A 167 3.64 -6.71 9.39
C LEU A 167 4.57 -5.58 9.86
N LEU A 168 4.17 -4.87 10.90
CA LEU A 168 4.94 -3.76 11.47
C LEU A 168 5.33 -4.09 12.92
N GLY A 169 6.54 -4.62 13.06
CA GLY A 169 7.10 -5.23 14.28
C GLY A 169 6.83 -6.73 14.33
N HIS A 170 7.84 -7.55 14.61
CA HIS A 170 7.77 -9.03 14.47
C HIS A 170 7.42 -9.77 15.76
N THR A 171 7.95 -9.31 16.89
CA THR A 171 7.83 -10.01 18.18
C THR A 171 7.30 -9.06 19.24
N ASP A 172 6.34 -9.54 20.03
CA ASP A 172 5.69 -8.76 21.08
C ASP A 172 6.68 -8.22 22.10
N ASP A 173 7.80 -8.90 22.37
CA ASP A 173 8.83 -8.52 23.36
C ASP A 173 9.95 -7.61 22.82
N TYR A 174 9.95 -7.28 21.52
CA TYR A 174 11.04 -6.50 20.94
C TYR A 174 10.90 -5.00 21.20
N LEU A 175 11.36 -4.55 22.37
CA LEU A 175 11.23 -3.18 22.87
C LEU A 175 11.66 -2.07 21.88
N PRO A 176 12.73 -2.22 21.07
CA PRO A 176 13.14 -1.17 20.13
C PRO A 176 12.06 -0.78 19.11
N ASP A 177 11.09 -1.65 18.81
CA ASP A 177 9.96 -1.32 17.91
C ASP A 177 9.01 -0.27 18.52
N SER A 178 9.15 0.08 19.80
CA SER A 178 8.41 1.21 20.41
C SER A 178 8.78 2.58 19.79
N ALA A 179 9.95 2.67 19.14
CA ALA A 179 10.37 3.85 18.39
C ALA A 179 9.90 3.85 16.92
N MET A 180 9.21 2.78 16.48
CA MET A 180 8.69 2.67 15.12
C MET A 180 7.61 3.73 14.89
N GLN A 181 7.73 4.44 13.76
CA GLN A 181 6.74 5.38 13.27
C GLN A 181 6.48 5.09 11.80
N VAL A 182 5.23 4.76 11.46
CA VAL A 182 4.82 4.47 10.08
C VAL A 182 3.56 5.25 9.72
N THR A 183 3.56 5.85 8.53
CA THR A 183 2.38 6.45 7.91
C THR A 183 1.93 5.59 6.74
N ILE A 184 0.64 5.25 6.72
CA ILE A 184 -0.02 4.47 5.67
C ILE A 184 -1.10 5.36 5.08
N ALA A 185 -0.88 5.87 3.86
CA ALA A 185 -1.72 6.93 3.31
C ALA A 185 -2.12 6.71 1.85
N PHE A 186 -3.38 6.97 1.51
CA PHE A 186 -3.86 6.97 0.11
C PHE A 186 -3.72 5.63 -0.63
N ASN A 187 -3.55 4.54 0.11
CA ASN A 187 -3.46 3.21 -0.48
C ASN A 187 -4.85 2.67 -0.81
N ARG A 188 -4.89 1.75 -1.78
CA ARG A 188 -6.04 0.89 -2.02
C ARG A 188 -5.70 -0.52 -1.58
N PHE A 189 -6.40 -0.99 -0.55
CA PHE A 189 -6.41 -2.37 -0.10
C PHE A 189 -7.57 -3.07 -0.80
N GLY A 190 -7.24 -3.66 -1.95
CA GLY A 190 -8.19 -4.17 -2.94
C GLY A 190 -8.72 -5.56 -2.62
N GLU A 191 -8.99 -6.33 -3.67
CA GLU A 191 -9.65 -7.62 -3.56
C GLU A 191 -8.74 -8.73 -3.01
N GLN A 192 -9.39 -9.76 -2.45
CA GLN A 192 -8.75 -11.00 -1.99
C GLN A 192 -7.60 -10.75 -1.00
N LEU A 193 -7.81 -9.80 -0.10
CA LEU A 193 -6.95 -9.57 1.06
C LEU A 193 -7.57 -10.22 2.30
N VAL A 194 -6.77 -10.95 3.08
CA VAL A 194 -7.30 -11.62 4.27
C VAL A 194 -7.15 -10.73 5.51
N GLN A 195 -5.94 -10.22 5.78
CA GLN A 195 -5.62 -9.53 7.03
C GLN A 195 -4.38 -8.63 6.96
N ARG A 196 -4.04 -8.01 8.10
CA ARG A 196 -2.80 -7.24 8.34
C ARG A 196 -2.65 -6.00 7.46
N MET A 197 -3.64 -5.11 7.46
CA MET A 197 -3.62 -3.85 6.69
C MET A 197 -3.68 -2.59 7.59
N PRO A 198 -2.74 -2.36 8.53
CA PRO A 198 -1.58 -3.18 8.90
C PRO A 198 -1.85 -4.13 10.10
N ARG A 199 -0.90 -5.01 10.41
CA ARG A 199 -0.73 -5.59 11.77
C ARG A 199 0.44 -4.93 12.49
N CYS A 200 0.15 -4.27 13.60
CA CYS A 200 1.09 -3.39 14.31
C CYS A 200 1.52 -3.94 15.66
N ARG A 201 2.75 -3.62 16.07
CA ARG A 201 3.26 -3.84 17.43
C ARG A 201 3.98 -2.62 17.97
N ARG A 202 3.70 -2.27 19.23
CA ARG A 202 4.36 -1.22 20.04
C ARG A 202 4.29 0.22 19.50
N GLY A 203 4.88 0.50 18.34
CA GLY A 203 5.12 1.85 17.82
C GLY A 203 3.87 2.67 17.51
N TYR A 204 4.07 3.75 16.75
CA TYR A 204 3.02 4.67 16.33
C TYR A 204 2.70 4.51 14.84
N PHE A 205 1.41 4.36 14.55
CA PHE A 205 0.91 4.08 13.21
C PHE A 205 -0.21 5.05 12.85
N HIS A 206 0.02 5.84 11.79
CA HIS A 206 -0.99 6.74 11.24
C HIS A 206 -1.57 6.13 9.97
N VAL A 207 -2.83 5.72 10.03
CA VAL A 207 -3.57 5.10 8.92
C VAL A 207 -4.56 6.13 8.41
N VAL A 208 -4.25 6.78 7.30
CA VAL A 208 -4.98 7.98 6.86
C VAL A 208 -5.42 7.95 5.41
N ASN A 209 -6.70 8.23 5.17
CA ASN A 209 -7.29 8.33 3.83
C ASN A 209 -7.00 7.15 2.89
N ASN A 210 -7.03 5.91 3.40
CA ASN A 210 -6.94 4.69 2.60
C ASN A 210 -8.35 4.15 2.28
N ASP A 211 -8.42 3.36 1.21
CA ASP A 211 -9.65 2.68 0.77
C ASP A 211 -9.48 1.17 1.01
N PHE A 212 -10.32 0.61 1.89
CA PHE A 212 -10.30 -0.80 2.26
C PHE A 212 -11.55 -1.51 1.74
N THR A 213 -11.35 -2.59 0.99
CA THR A 213 -12.43 -3.39 0.44
C THR A 213 -12.28 -4.86 0.82
N SER A 214 -13.36 -5.45 1.34
CA SER A 214 -13.56 -6.91 1.34
C SER A 214 -12.43 -7.73 2.00
N TRP A 215 -11.92 -7.30 3.16
CA TRP A 215 -11.04 -8.14 3.97
C TRP A 215 -11.76 -9.43 4.39
N GLU A 216 -11.03 -10.54 4.55
CA GLU A 216 -11.65 -11.81 4.97
C GLU A 216 -11.67 -12.02 6.49
N MET A 217 -10.68 -11.49 7.21
CA MET A 217 -10.55 -11.67 8.66
C MET A 217 -10.65 -10.35 9.44
N TYR A 218 -9.75 -9.40 9.19
CA TYR A 218 -9.78 -8.04 9.74
C TYR A 218 -8.97 -7.09 8.86
N ALA A 219 -9.22 -5.78 8.95
CA ALA A 219 -8.40 -4.80 8.25
C ALA A 219 -7.17 -4.41 9.09
N ILE A 220 -7.40 -3.79 10.25
CA ILE A 220 -6.35 -3.22 11.11
C ILE A 220 -6.21 -4.09 12.36
N GLY A 221 -5.00 -4.54 12.67
CA GLY A 221 -4.76 -5.37 13.84
C GLY A 221 -3.46 -5.06 14.57
N GLY A 222 -3.25 -5.75 15.69
CA GLY A 222 -2.02 -5.60 16.44
C GLY A 222 -2.00 -6.33 17.77
N SER A 223 -0.80 -6.39 18.35
CA SER A 223 -0.48 -6.95 19.66
C SER A 223 0.62 -6.10 20.32
N ALA A 224 0.87 -6.27 21.62
CA ALA A 224 1.88 -5.50 22.37
C ALA A 224 1.71 -3.97 22.32
N ASN A 225 0.49 -3.48 22.56
CA ASN A 225 0.16 -2.06 22.79
C ASN A 225 0.65 -1.07 21.70
N PRO A 226 0.33 -1.27 20.41
CA PRO A 226 0.60 -0.27 19.39
C PRO A 226 -0.35 0.92 19.55
N THR A 227 0.14 2.12 19.21
CA THR A 227 -0.72 3.29 19.03
C THR A 227 -1.17 3.38 17.58
N ILE A 228 -2.46 3.26 17.33
CA ILE A 228 -3.05 3.31 15.99
C ILE A 228 -4.00 4.49 15.89
N ASN A 229 -3.70 5.39 14.97
CA ASN A 229 -4.53 6.53 14.64
C ASN A 229 -5.14 6.34 13.24
N SER A 230 -6.41 5.96 13.17
CA SER A 230 -7.16 5.80 11.93
C SER A 230 -7.94 7.08 11.63
N GLN A 231 -7.67 7.74 10.50
CA GLN A 231 -8.34 8.99 10.15
C GLN A 231 -8.78 9.06 8.68
N GLY A 232 -10.05 9.41 8.45
CA GLY A 232 -10.59 9.70 7.12
C GLY A 232 -10.52 8.55 6.11
N ASN A 233 -10.38 7.30 6.54
CA ASN A 233 -10.38 6.11 5.70
C ASN A 233 -11.82 5.71 5.30
N ARG A 234 -11.94 4.84 4.31
CA ARG A 234 -13.19 4.14 3.99
C ARG A 234 -13.02 2.64 4.19
N PHE A 235 -13.92 2.04 4.96
CA PHE A 235 -13.95 0.60 5.24
C PHE A 235 -15.24 -0.01 4.69
N ILE A 236 -15.13 -0.79 3.61
CA ILE A 236 -16.26 -1.53 3.04
C ILE A 236 -16.11 -2.98 3.49
N ALA A 237 -16.86 -3.35 4.53
CA ALA A 237 -16.83 -4.70 5.07
C ALA A 237 -17.32 -5.74 4.03
N PRO A 238 -16.78 -6.97 4.07
CA PRO A 238 -17.25 -8.09 3.24
C PRO A 238 -18.71 -8.46 3.57
N ALA A 239 -19.33 -9.30 2.74
CA ALA A 239 -20.68 -9.83 3.01
C ALA A 239 -20.75 -10.69 4.29
N ASN A 240 -19.64 -11.35 4.65
CA ASN A 240 -19.56 -12.22 5.83
C ASN A 240 -19.91 -11.45 7.13
N PRO A 241 -20.94 -11.87 7.89
CA PRO A 241 -21.33 -11.19 9.12
C PRO A 241 -20.29 -11.30 10.25
N ASN A 242 -19.37 -12.27 10.17
CA ASN A 242 -18.31 -12.46 11.17
C ASN A 242 -17.06 -11.61 10.90
N ALA A 243 -17.02 -10.87 9.78
CA ALA A 243 -15.88 -10.05 9.37
C ALA A 243 -16.27 -8.57 9.25
N LYS A 244 -17.15 -8.09 10.15
CA LYS A 244 -17.62 -6.70 10.19
C LYS A 244 -16.74 -5.78 11.03
N GLU A 245 -16.07 -6.34 12.03
CA GLU A 245 -15.12 -5.55 12.82
C GLU A 245 -13.87 -5.25 11.98
N VAL A 246 -13.56 -3.97 11.84
CA VAL A 246 -12.34 -3.48 11.17
C VAL A 246 -11.10 -3.86 11.97
N THR A 247 -11.22 -3.85 13.30
CA THR A 247 -10.14 -3.99 14.27
C THR A 247 -9.95 -5.43 14.73
N LYS A 248 -8.71 -5.83 15.00
CA LYS A 248 -8.40 -7.08 15.71
C LYS A 248 -7.23 -6.95 16.68
N ARG A 249 -7.50 -7.04 17.98
CA ARG A 249 -6.45 -7.24 19.00
C ARG A 249 -6.10 -8.72 19.01
N VAL A 250 -4.88 -9.03 18.63
CA VAL A 250 -4.45 -10.42 18.38
C VAL A 250 -4.05 -11.08 19.68
N GLU A 251 -4.72 -12.17 20.04
CA GLU A 251 -4.40 -13.01 21.21
C GLU A 251 -4.32 -12.21 22.53
N THR A 252 -5.13 -11.16 22.67
CA THR A 252 -5.11 -10.28 23.84
C THR A 252 -6.51 -10.13 24.42
N GLU A 253 -6.63 -10.31 25.73
CA GLU A 253 -7.90 -10.13 26.47
C GLU A 253 -8.26 -8.64 26.64
N GLU A 254 -9.55 -8.33 26.72
CA GLU A 254 -10.04 -6.95 26.84
C GLU A 254 -9.51 -6.20 28.06
N SER A 255 -9.29 -6.91 29.17
CA SER A 255 -8.67 -6.36 30.38
C SER A 255 -7.25 -5.83 30.14
N GLU A 256 -6.56 -6.32 29.11
CA GLU A 256 -5.21 -5.90 28.75
C GLU A 256 -5.21 -4.83 27.65
N TRP A 257 -6.02 -4.98 26.60
CA TRP A 257 -5.98 -4.05 25.47
C TRP A 257 -6.86 -2.81 25.62
N SER A 258 -7.80 -2.78 26.57
CA SER A 258 -8.69 -1.62 26.78
C SER A 258 -7.94 -0.30 27.01
N GLY A 259 -6.72 -0.35 27.56
CA GLY A 259 -5.82 0.79 27.72
C GLY A 259 -4.99 1.17 26.48
N TRP A 260 -5.00 0.36 25.42
CA TRP A 260 -4.24 0.64 24.19
C TRP A 260 -4.87 1.78 23.39
N ASN A 261 -4.05 2.62 22.76
CA ASN A 261 -4.53 3.81 22.06
C ASN A 261 -4.90 3.51 20.60
N TRP A 262 -6.14 3.05 20.37
CA TRP A 262 -6.66 2.79 19.02
C TRP A 262 -7.83 3.72 18.74
N ARG A 263 -7.66 4.61 17.77
CA ARG A 263 -8.56 5.74 17.53
C ARG A 263 -9.06 5.71 16.09
N THR A 264 -10.27 6.21 15.91
CA THR A 264 -10.92 6.40 14.61
C THR A 264 -11.53 7.81 14.57
N GLU A 265 -11.26 8.57 13.51
CA GLU A 265 -11.80 9.92 13.33
C GLU A 265 -12.12 10.19 11.85
N GLY A 266 -13.36 10.57 11.53
CA GLY A 266 -13.76 10.87 10.15
C GLY A 266 -13.77 9.67 9.19
N ASP A 267 -13.52 8.45 9.68
CA ASP A 267 -13.62 7.22 8.90
C ASP A 267 -15.08 6.95 8.49
N VAL A 268 -15.27 6.40 7.30
CA VAL A 268 -16.57 5.96 6.79
C VAL A 268 -16.66 4.45 6.84
N MET A 269 -17.67 3.96 7.54
CA MET A 269 -17.96 2.55 7.71
C MET A 269 -19.12 2.14 6.81
N VAL A 270 -18.89 1.18 5.92
CA VAL A 270 -19.85 0.74 4.90
C VAL A 270 -20.15 -0.74 5.08
N ASN A 271 -21.37 -1.16 4.72
CA ASN A 271 -21.82 -2.55 4.77
C ASN A 271 -21.73 -3.17 6.18
N GLY A 272 -22.04 -2.38 7.20
CA GLY A 272 -22.01 -2.83 8.60
C GLY A 272 -20.61 -2.92 9.20
N ALA A 273 -19.58 -2.39 8.54
CA ALA A 273 -18.27 -2.22 9.15
C ALA A 273 -18.39 -1.44 10.47
N PHE A 274 -17.54 -1.75 11.44
CA PHE A 274 -17.38 -0.92 12.63
C PHE A 274 -15.96 -1.03 13.18
N PHE A 275 -15.54 0.01 13.88
CA PHE A 275 -14.24 0.09 14.55
C PHE A 275 -14.49 0.13 16.05
N VAL A 276 -13.81 -0.71 16.82
CA VAL A 276 -13.85 -0.68 18.29
C VAL A 276 -12.68 0.17 18.77
N PRO A 277 -12.88 1.41 19.24
CA PRO A 277 -11.79 2.23 19.78
C PRO A 277 -11.39 1.80 21.20
N SER A 278 -10.21 2.22 21.65
CA SER A 278 -9.71 1.99 23.00
C SER A 278 -8.75 3.09 23.44
N GLY A 279 -8.45 3.14 24.75
CA GLY A 279 -7.58 4.14 25.36
C GLY A 279 -8.35 5.31 25.97
N GLU A 280 -7.75 5.95 26.97
CA GLU A 280 -8.38 6.99 27.80
C GLU A 280 -8.50 8.36 27.12
N GLY A 281 -9.15 8.46 25.96
CA GLY A 281 -9.66 9.72 25.41
C GLY A 281 -8.70 10.93 25.44
N LEU A 282 -7.38 10.72 25.44
CA LEU A 282 -6.39 11.77 25.57
C LEU A 282 -6.30 12.50 24.24
N ASP A 283 -7.24 13.43 24.07
CA ASP A 283 -7.18 14.56 23.18
C ASP A 283 -5.86 15.32 23.46
N ALA A 284 -5.12 15.61 22.39
CA ALA A 284 -3.97 16.53 22.34
C ALA A 284 -2.52 16.02 22.61
N MET A 285 -2.23 14.79 23.08
CA MET A 285 -0.81 14.40 23.31
C MET A 285 -0.05 13.81 22.11
N TYR A 286 -0.70 13.56 20.97
CA TYR A 286 -0.04 12.97 19.80
C TYR A 286 0.21 13.94 18.63
N ALA A 287 0.25 15.24 18.92
CA ALA A 287 0.71 16.31 18.02
C ALA A 287 2.20 16.22 17.60
N LYS A 288 2.86 15.07 17.78
CA LYS A 288 4.28 14.87 17.47
C LYS A 288 4.56 14.01 16.23
N ALA A 289 3.53 13.60 15.50
CA ALA A 289 3.70 13.06 14.16
C ALA A 289 2.84 13.88 13.19
N GLU A 290 3.21 15.15 12.97
CA GLU A 290 2.76 15.87 11.78
C GLU A 290 3.25 15.10 10.54
N SER A 291 2.42 14.19 10.04
CA SER A 291 2.61 13.59 8.72
C SER A 291 1.72 14.28 7.70
N LEU A 292 0.45 14.49 8.06
CA LEU A 292 -0.59 14.97 7.15
C LEU A 292 -1.88 15.22 7.94
N ASP A 293 -2.58 16.33 7.68
CA ASP A 293 -3.96 16.50 8.14
C ASP A 293 -4.92 15.62 7.33
N PRO A 294 -5.80 14.83 7.98
CA PRO A 294 -6.72 13.96 7.28
C PRO A 294 -7.70 14.79 6.43
N LYS A 295 -7.91 14.35 5.19
CA LYS A 295 -8.98 14.88 4.32
C LYS A 295 -10.29 14.16 4.62
N SER A 296 -11.40 14.76 4.22
CA SER A 296 -12.71 14.11 4.31
C SER A 296 -12.71 12.78 3.57
N SER A 297 -13.23 11.73 4.21
CA SER A 297 -13.45 10.41 3.62
C SER A 297 -14.39 10.43 2.40
N ALA A 298 -15.17 11.50 2.22
CA ALA A 298 -15.95 11.73 1.00
C ALA A 298 -15.06 11.90 -0.26
N LEU A 299 -13.78 12.21 -0.10
CA LEU A 299 -12.82 12.34 -1.20
C LEU A 299 -12.05 11.06 -1.50
N ILE A 300 -12.33 9.93 -0.83
CA ILE A 300 -11.53 8.71 -0.94
C ILE A 300 -11.39 8.21 -2.38
N ASP A 301 -12.47 8.29 -3.16
CA ASP A 301 -12.41 7.90 -4.58
C ASP A 301 -11.41 8.74 -5.37
N GLN A 302 -11.30 10.03 -5.08
CA GLN A 302 -10.33 10.92 -5.71
C GLN A 302 -8.92 10.71 -5.17
N LEU A 303 -8.78 10.52 -3.85
CA LEU A 303 -7.48 10.39 -3.18
C LEU A 303 -6.78 9.08 -3.55
N THR A 304 -7.54 8.01 -3.77
CA THR A 304 -7.01 6.67 -4.09
C THR A 304 -7.20 6.28 -5.56
N LEU A 305 -7.70 7.18 -6.41
CA LEU A 305 -7.99 6.92 -7.83
C LEU A 305 -6.79 6.35 -8.60
N ASN A 306 -5.60 6.82 -8.24
CA ASN A 306 -4.35 6.49 -8.92
C ASN A 306 -3.46 5.57 -8.07
N ALA A 307 -4.01 4.92 -7.03
CA ALA A 307 -3.25 3.98 -6.24
C ALA A 307 -2.72 2.82 -7.10
N GLY A 308 -1.49 2.38 -6.84
CA GLY A 308 -0.76 1.43 -7.68
C GLY A 308 0.19 2.12 -8.67
N VAL A 309 0.73 1.34 -9.60
CA VAL A 309 1.66 1.86 -10.61
C VAL A 309 0.95 2.74 -11.66
N PHE A 310 1.68 3.68 -12.22
CA PHE A 310 1.28 4.45 -13.39
C PHE A 310 1.41 3.60 -14.66
N GLY A 311 0.46 3.76 -15.60
CA GLY A 311 0.59 3.26 -16.98
C GLY A 311 0.37 1.76 -17.20
N GLY A 312 0.14 0.96 -16.15
CA GLY A 312 -0.21 -0.46 -16.29
C GLY A 312 -1.70 -0.69 -16.63
N PRO A 313 -2.07 -1.89 -17.14
CA PRO A 313 -3.47 -2.31 -17.19
C PRO A 313 -4.04 -2.24 -15.78
N ARG A 314 -5.08 -1.44 -15.56
CA ARG A 314 -5.86 -1.51 -14.33
C ARG A 314 -6.66 -2.81 -14.41
N ASP A 315 -6.58 -3.67 -13.39
CA ASP A 315 -7.46 -4.84 -13.25
C ASP A 315 -8.92 -4.41 -12.94
N ASN A 316 -9.45 -3.46 -13.71
CA ASN A 316 -10.81 -2.95 -13.62
C ASN A 316 -11.76 -3.84 -14.42
N GLY A 317 -11.65 -5.16 -14.24
CA GLY A 317 -12.53 -6.16 -14.83
C GLY A 317 -13.96 -6.15 -14.25
N VAL A 318 -14.25 -5.29 -13.28
CA VAL A 318 -15.61 -5.07 -12.77
C VAL A 318 -15.99 -3.62 -13.03
N GLY A 319 -16.97 -3.43 -13.92
CA GLY A 319 -17.41 -2.12 -14.39
C GLY A 319 -17.70 -1.16 -13.23
N THR A 320 -17.18 0.05 -13.37
CA THR A 320 -17.67 1.25 -12.70
C THR A 320 -19.10 1.53 -13.17
N ALA A 321 -20.05 0.72 -12.73
CA ALA A 321 -21.44 1.12 -12.67
C ALA A 321 -21.53 2.17 -11.57
N ASN A 322 -21.70 3.41 -12.00
CA ASN A 322 -21.98 4.57 -11.18
C ASN A 322 -23.25 4.30 -10.36
N SER A 323 -23.12 3.67 -9.20
CA SER A 323 -24.25 3.39 -8.31
C SER A 323 -24.44 4.59 -7.39
N GLY A 324 -25.00 5.66 -7.95
CA GLY A 324 -25.64 6.70 -7.17
C GLY A 324 -26.89 6.12 -6.51
N VAL A 325 -26.74 5.45 -5.37
CA VAL A 325 -27.88 4.94 -4.60
C VAL A 325 -28.44 6.08 -3.76
N ASN A 326 -29.51 6.68 -4.28
CA ASN A 326 -30.37 7.61 -3.59
C ASN A 326 -31.22 6.81 -2.56
N TYR A 327 -30.96 6.97 -1.26
CA TYR A 327 -31.75 6.32 -0.21
C TYR A 327 -33.09 7.06 -0.03
N GLY A 328 -34.06 6.72 -0.86
CA GLY A 328 -35.48 7.01 -0.66
C GLY A 328 -36.21 5.71 -0.32
N GLY A 329 -36.64 5.56 0.92
CA GLY A 329 -37.36 4.38 1.39
C GLY A 329 -38.73 4.21 0.73
N SER A 330 -39.13 2.97 0.47
CA SER A 330 -40.52 2.52 0.44
C SER A 330 -40.57 1.00 0.54
N ALA A 331 -41.32 0.51 1.51
CA ALA A 331 -41.62 -0.89 1.74
C ALA A 331 -42.57 -1.45 0.68
N ALA A 332 -42.44 -2.74 0.34
CA ALA A 332 -43.56 -3.70 0.30
C ALA A 332 -43.14 -5.09 -0.25
N THR A 333 -43.51 -6.09 0.56
CA THR A 333 -44.09 -7.41 0.22
C THR A 333 -43.29 -8.53 -0.46
N ALA A 334 -43.51 -9.71 0.12
CA ALA A 334 -42.95 -11.02 -0.14
C ALA A 334 -43.69 -11.82 -1.22
N ASP A 335 -42.96 -12.74 -1.85
CA ASP A 335 -43.26 -14.17 -2.15
C ASP A 335 -42.08 -14.64 -3.06
N GLY A 336 -41.52 -15.84 -3.08
CA GLY A 336 -41.90 -17.18 -2.68
C GLY A 336 -41.39 -18.13 -3.78
N GLY A 337 -40.74 -19.25 -3.44
CA GLY A 337 -40.57 -20.40 -4.35
C GLY A 337 -39.14 -20.88 -4.64
N GLY A 338 -38.81 -22.09 -4.18
CA GLY A 338 -37.51 -22.76 -4.32
C GLY A 338 -37.22 -23.41 -5.67
N GLY A 339 -36.04 -24.05 -5.77
CA GLY A 339 -35.67 -24.92 -6.89
C GLY A 339 -34.17 -25.11 -7.03
N ALA A 340 -33.70 -26.36 -6.99
CA ALA A 340 -32.31 -26.75 -6.82
C ALA A 340 -31.57 -27.13 -8.13
N SER A 341 -30.24 -27.22 -7.99
CA SER A 341 -29.24 -28.06 -8.68
C SER A 341 -28.86 -27.82 -10.16
N GLY A 342 -27.54 -27.90 -10.42
CA GLY A 342 -26.99 -28.27 -11.74
C GLY A 342 -25.67 -27.61 -12.11
N TRP A 343 -24.57 -28.34 -11.94
CA TRP A 343 -23.23 -28.02 -12.48
C TRP A 343 -23.20 -28.18 -14.01
N GLY A 344 -22.42 -27.34 -14.72
CA GLY A 344 -22.13 -27.56 -16.14
C GLY A 344 -21.30 -26.45 -16.78
N VAL A 345 -20.02 -26.74 -17.00
CA VAL A 345 -19.03 -25.92 -17.74
C VAL A 345 -19.18 -26.18 -19.25
N GLY A 346 -19.11 -25.15 -20.10
CA GLY A 346 -19.05 -25.35 -21.55
C GLY A 346 -18.98 -24.07 -22.39
N TYR A 347 -17.86 -23.90 -23.09
CA TYR A 347 -17.51 -22.82 -24.04
C TYR A 347 -18.41 -22.73 -25.29
N GLY A 348 -18.55 -21.53 -25.86
CA GLY A 348 -18.83 -21.34 -27.30
C GLY A 348 -19.69 -20.11 -27.65
N PRO A 349 -19.19 -19.15 -28.46
CA PRO A 349 -19.94 -17.96 -28.88
C PRO A 349 -20.59 -18.18 -30.26
N LEU A 350 -21.84 -17.77 -30.46
CA LEU A 350 -22.40 -17.42 -31.78
C LEU A 350 -23.68 -16.60 -31.56
N GLY A 351 -23.83 -15.53 -32.34
CA GLY A 351 -24.66 -14.39 -31.99
C GLY A 351 -26.15 -14.50 -32.29
N MET A 352 -26.86 -13.41 -31.98
CA MET A 352 -28.09 -13.04 -32.66
C MET A 352 -28.20 -11.52 -32.77
N VAL A 353 -28.39 -11.09 -34.01
CA VAL A 353 -28.81 -9.78 -34.48
C VAL A 353 -30.27 -9.55 -34.05
N PHE A 354 -30.56 -8.41 -33.43
CA PHE A 354 -31.86 -7.76 -33.57
C PHE A 354 -31.66 -6.25 -33.64
N GLY A 355 -32.03 -5.68 -34.79
CA GLY A 355 -32.18 -4.25 -34.96
C GLY A 355 -33.60 -3.82 -34.61
N SER A 356 -33.72 -2.65 -34.00
CA SER A 356 -34.93 -1.82 -34.05
C SER A 356 -34.51 -0.38 -33.83
N GLY A 357 -34.66 0.43 -34.88
CA GLY A 357 -34.35 1.86 -34.85
C GLY A 357 -35.48 2.68 -34.22
N ALA A 358 -35.07 3.77 -33.56
CA ALA A 358 -35.84 5.00 -33.40
C ALA A 358 -34.86 6.18 -33.21
N PRO A 359 -35.16 7.41 -33.69
CA PRO A 359 -34.21 8.51 -33.81
C PRO A 359 -34.05 9.32 -32.51
N PRO A 360 -32.99 10.16 -32.40
CA PRO A 360 -32.60 10.80 -31.15
C PRO A 360 -33.39 12.08 -30.85
N PRO A 361 -33.60 12.45 -29.58
CA PRO A 361 -33.95 13.81 -29.22
C PRO A 361 -32.68 14.67 -29.08
N SER A 362 -32.78 15.86 -29.67
CA SER A 362 -31.86 16.99 -29.62
C SER A 362 -31.52 17.43 -28.19
N SER A 363 -30.22 17.54 -27.88
CA SER A 363 -29.73 18.23 -26.69
C SER A 363 -29.11 19.58 -27.05
N CYS A 364 -29.56 20.59 -26.35
CA CYS A 364 -29.26 22.00 -26.48
C CYS A 364 -27.79 22.36 -26.20
N ASP A 365 -27.29 23.34 -26.96
CA ASP A 365 -26.17 24.19 -26.59
C ASP A 365 -26.42 24.88 -25.24
N SER A 366 -25.44 24.83 -24.33
CA SER A 366 -25.23 25.84 -23.29
C SER A 366 -23.82 25.77 -22.74
N SER A 367 -22.95 26.59 -23.35
CA SER A 367 -22.03 27.52 -22.71
C SER A 367 -21.23 27.04 -21.49
N ILE A 368 -19.97 26.70 -21.73
CA ILE A 368 -18.90 26.62 -20.73
C ILE A 368 -18.62 28.04 -20.19
N VAL A 369 -18.94 28.27 -18.92
CA VAL A 369 -18.45 29.44 -18.17
C VAL A 369 -17.15 29.04 -17.47
N MET A 370 -16.02 29.48 -18.03
CA MET A 370 -14.72 29.44 -17.37
C MET A 370 -14.70 30.50 -16.26
N ILE A 371 -14.64 30.07 -14.99
CA ILE A 371 -14.34 30.96 -13.86
C ILE A 371 -12.83 30.96 -13.65
N ILE A 372 -12.20 32.07 -14.03
CA ILE A 372 -10.80 32.39 -13.74
C ILE A 372 -10.74 32.99 -12.33
N THR A 373 -10.14 32.27 -11.38
CA THR A 373 -9.79 32.82 -10.06
C THR A 373 -8.39 33.41 -10.08
N THR A 374 -8.32 34.73 -10.04
CA THR A 374 -7.09 35.52 -9.86
C THR A 374 -6.61 35.45 -8.41
N LEU A 375 -5.41 34.92 -8.18
CA LEU A 375 -4.67 35.00 -6.92
C LEU A 375 -4.07 36.40 -6.76
N LEU A 376 -4.59 37.17 -5.80
CA LEU A 376 -3.98 38.41 -5.33
C LEU A 376 -2.99 38.09 -4.20
N SER A 377 -1.71 38.22 -4.53
CA SER A 377 -0.59 38.20 -3.59
C SER A 377 -0.64 39.43 -2.69
N SER A 378 -0.79 39.23 -1.37
CA SER A 378 -0.59 40.27 -0.36
C SER A 378 0.69 39.96 0.41
N SER A 379 1.75 40.66 0.06
CA SER A 379 3.02 40.77 0.76
C SER A 379 2.81 41.49 2.11
N VAL A 380 3.08 40.80 3.22
CA VAL A 380 3.21 41.43 4.54
C VAL A 380 4.69 41.54 4.88
N LEU A 381 5.11 42.79 5.06
CA LEU A 381 6.41 43.24 5.50
C LEU A 381 6.69 42.81 6.95
N LEU A 382 7.87 42.26 7.19
CA LEU A 382 8.52 42.22 8.50
C LEU A 382 9.34 43.51 8.72
N PRO A 383 9.26 44.17 9.88
CA PRO A 383 10.27 45.15 10.30
C PRO A 383 11.36 44.50 11.18
N PRO A 384 12.52 45.17 11.34
CA PRO A 384 13.77 44.55 11.72
C PRO A 384 13.99 44.44 13.23
N SER A 385 14.92 43.55 13.56
CA SER A 385 15.59 43.30 14.84
C SER A 385 16.06 44.54 15.62
N SER A 386 15.93 44.48 16.95
CA SER A 386 16.78 45.21 17.88
C SER A 386 16.91 44.48 19.23
N LEU A 387 18.18 44.26 19.60
CA LEU A 387 18.79 43.78 20.86
C LEU A 387 18.79 42.28 21.17
#